data_AF-A0A7C3NZG8-F1
#
_entry.id   AF-A0A7C3NZG8-F1
#
_cell.length_a   1.000
_cell.length_b   1.000
_cell.length_c   1.000
_cell.angle_alpha   90.00
_cell.angle_beta   90.00
_cell.angle_gamma   90.00
#
_symmetry.space_group_name_H-M   'P 1'
#
loop_
_entity.id
_entity.type
_entity.pdbx_description
1 polymer ?
#
loop_
_entity_poly.entity_id
_entity_poly.type
_entity_poly.pdbx_seq_one_letter_code
_entity_poly.pdbx_strand_id
1 'polypeptide(L)'
;MKQGLGVFPSRETAELAAAVFNEGYEMTIVGSAAEAIVLAASRRFDLVVLTAAGGCPGATWRSAELIREASGWDLLVAVIAEDPDEAFFAAAQRFGAAVIGVPLGVAEPTDLEPTALS
;
A
#
# COMPACT_ATOMS: atom_id res chain seq x y z
N MET A 1 -17.13 15.94 8.21
CA MET A 1 -16.07 16.55 7.39
C MET A 1 -15.40 15.42 6.62
N LYS A 2 -15.41 15.45 5.28
CA LYS A 2 -14.75 14.43 4.43
C LYS A 2 -13.53 15.08 3.77
N GLN A 3 -12.35 14.78 4.25
CA GLN A 3 -11.04 15.10 3.67
C GLN A 3 -10.31 13.75 3.58
N GLY A 4 -9.64 13.30 2.53
CA GLY A 4 -9.58 13.61 1.10
C GLY A 4 -8.98 12.34 0.47
N LEU A 5 -9.38 11.94 -0.74
CA LEU A 5 -8.71 10.84 -1.44
C LEU A 5 -7.33 11.36 -1.90
N GLY A 6 -6.25 10.78 -1.37
CA GLY A 6 -4.89 11.07 -1.81
C GLY A 6 -4.63 10.56 -3.24
N VAL A 7 -3.47 10.91 -3.79
CA VAL A 7 -3.01 10.34 -5.06
C VAL A 7 -2.56 8.91 -4.79
N PHE A 8 -3.24 7.95 -5.42
CA PHE A 8 -2.92 6.53 -5.28
C PHE A 8 -2.06 6.05 -6.45
N PRO A 9 -1.01 5.24 -6.20
CA PRO A 9 -0.12 4.75 -7.25
C PRO A 9 -0.81 3.77 -8.21
N SER A 10 -1.92 3.14 -7.80
CA SER A 10 -2.73 2.25 -8.65
C SER A 10 -4.23 2.37 -8.34
N ARG A 11 -5.06 1.92 -9.28
CA ARG A 11 -6.53 1.85 -9.13
C ARG A 11 -6.90 0.95 -7.95
N GLU A 12 -6.20 -0.15 -7.79
CA GLU A 12 -6.44 -1.14 -6.74
C GLU A 12 -6.05 -0.58 -5.36
N THR A 13 -5.01 0.25 -5.29
CA THR A 13 -4.68 0.99 -4.06
C THR A 13 -5.78 1.99 -3.71
N ALA A 14 -6.38 2.65 -4.71
CA ALA A 14 -7.51 3.55 -4.51
C ALA A 14 -8.79 2.80 -4.08
N GLU A 15 -9.05 1.62 -4.65
CA GLU A 15 -10.19 0.77 -4.30
C GLU A 15 -10.06 0.21 -2.87
N LEU A 16 -8.87 -0.25 -2.48
CA LEU A 16 -8.58 -0.67 -1.11
C LEU A 16 -8.76 0.49 -0.13
N ALA A 17 -8.21 1.66 -0.45
CA ALA A 17 -8.34 2.86 0.38
C ALA A 17 -9.82 3.30 0.53
N ALA A 18 -10.60 3.20 -0.55
CA ALA A 18 -12.03 3.49 -0.52
C ALA A 18 -12.82 2.47 0.33
N ALA A 19 -12.50 1.18 0.22
CA ALA A 19 -13.12 0.13 1.04
C ALA A 19 -12.82 0.36 2.54
N VAL A 20 -11.55 0.56 2.90
CA VAL A 20 -11.13 0.84 4.28
C VAL A 20 -11.81 2.09 4.84
N PHE A 21 -11.88 3.16 4.05
CA PHE A 21 -12.57 4.39 4.46
C PHE A 21 -14.08 4.19 4.67
N ASN A 22 -14.74 3.42 3.80
CA ASN A 22 -16.18 3.17 3.88
C ASN A 22 -16.57 2.31 5.09
N GLU A 23 -15.66 1.46 5.55
CA GLU A 23 -15.80 0.69 6.80
C GLU A 23 -15.58 1.55 8.07
N GLY A 24 -15.27 2.84 7.91
CA GLY A 24 -15.14 3.79 9.02
C GLY A 24 -13.76 3.81 9.68
N TYR A 25 -12.76 3.15 9.10
CA TYR A 25 -11.38 3.24 9.57
C TYR A 25 -10.80 4.62 9.28
N GLU A 26 -9.99 5.13 10.22
CA GLU A 26 -9.19 6.32 9.98
C GLU A 26 -8.00 5.95 9.06
N MET A 27 -7.83 6.70 7.98
CA MET A 27 -6.79 6.47 7.00
C MET A 27 -5.90 7.72 6.86
N THR A 28 -4.59 7.52 6.90
CA THR A 28 -3.58 8.54 6.59
C THR A 28 -2.76 8.06 5.40
N ILE A 29 -2.67 8.88 4.36
CA ILE A 29 -1.88 8.59 3.15
C ILE A 29 -0.61 9.43 3.21
N VAL A 30 0.53 8.78 3.01
CA VAL A 30 1.86 9.41 3.00
C VAL A 30 2.58 9.16 1.69
N GLY A 31 3.47 10.06 1.33
CA GLY A 31 4.20 9.99 0.06
C GLY A 31 5.47 9.14 0.13
N SER A 32 5.93 8.74 1.31
CA SER A 32 7.16 7.97 1.46
C SER A 32 7.21 7.08 2.71
N ALA A 33 8.08 6.08 2.68
CA ALA A 33 8.38 5.25 3.85
C ALA A 33 8.97 6.08 5.01
N ALA A 34 9.74 7.13 4.72
CA ALA A 34 10.30 8.02 5.74
C ALA A 34 9.19 8.76 6.51
N GLU A 35 8.20 9.29 5.79
CA GLU A 35 7.02 9.90 6.42
C GLU A 35 6.23 8.88 7.24
N ALA A 36 6.07 7.65 6.72
CA ALA A 36 5.40 6.57 7.45
C ALA A 36 6.11 6.26 8.79
N ILE A 37 7.44 6.22 8.82
CA ILE A 37 8.23 5.99 10.03
C ILE A 37 7.99 7.11 11.06
N VAL A 38 8.05 8.37 10.63
CA VAL A 38 7.82 9.52 11.52
C VAL A 38 6.41 9.49 12.10
N LEU A 39 5.41 9.20 11.27
CA LEU A 39 4.03 9.08 11.73
C LEU A 39 3.87 7.91 12.70
N ALA A 40 4.39 6.73 12.36
CA ALA A 40 4.33 5.55 13.22
C ALA A 40 4.99 5.79 14.58
N ALA A 41 6.05 6.60 14.67
CA ALA A 41 6.66 6.97 15.95
C ALA A 41 5.79 7.94 16.78
N SER A 42 5.00 8.79 16.12
CA SER A 42 4.23 9.86 16.77
C SER A 42 2.78 9.50 17.08
N ARG A 43 2.22 8.48 16.42
CA ARG A 43 0.79 8.21 16.41
C ARG A 43 0.49 6.73 16.33
N ARG A 44 -0.51 6.30 17.10
CA ARG A 44 -0.95 4.90 17.13
C ARG A 44 -1.75 4.53 15.88
N PHE A 45 -1.26 3.54 15.14
CA PHE A 45 -1.94 2.93 14.00
C PHE A 45 -2.11 1.44 14.22
N ASP A 46 -3.25 0.89 13.79
CA ASP A 46 -3.52 -0.55 13.82
C ASP A 46 -2.96 -1.25 12.57
N LEU A 47 -2.87 -0.52 11.45
CA LEU A 47 -2.39 -1.02 10.16
C LEU A 47 -1.61 0.07 9.40
N VAL A 48 -0.49 -0.32 8.80
CA VAL A 48 0.20 0.46 7.76
C VAL A 48 0.21 -0.34 6.46
N VAL A 49 -0.14 0.31 5.36
CA VAL A 49 -0.08 -0.26 4.02
C VAL A 49 1.05 0.41 3.25
N LEU A 50 1.97 -0.38 2.70
CA LEU A 50 3.09 0.07 1.90
C LEU A 50 2.92 -0.40 0.46
N THR A 51 3.42 0.37 -0.50
CA THR A 51 3.66 -0.13 -1.85
C THR A 51 5.07 -0.70 -1.92
N ALA A 52 5.22 -1.85 -2.57
CA ALA A 52 6.52 -2.45 -2.80
C ALA A 52 7.38 -1.52 -3.65
N ALA A 53 8.63 -1.32 -3.23
CA ALA A 53 9.63 -0.65 -4.06
C ALA A 53 9.98 -1.58 -5.24
N GLY A 54 9.38 -1.32 -6.40
CA GLY A 54 9.58 -2.12 -7.62
C GLY A 54 11.06 -2.42 -7.87
N GLY A 55 11.41 -3.70 -7.96
CA GLY A 55 12.78 -4.17 -8.19
C GLY A 55 13.72 -4.19 -6.97
N CYS A 56 13.29 -3.74 -5.79
CA CYS A 56 14.10 -3.76 -4.56
C CYS A 56 13.32 -4.34 -3.35
N PRO A 57 13.05 -5.66 -3.32
CA PRO A 57 12.35 -6.31 -2.20
C PRO A 57 13.00 -6.03 -0.84
N GLY A 58 14.33 -5.98 -0.78
CA GLY A 58 15.05 -5.68 0.47
C GLY A 58 14.73 -4.31 1.07
N ALA A 59 14.51 -3.28 0.23
CA ALA A 59 14.15 -1.95 0.69
C ALA A 59 12.72 -1.90 1.25
N THR A 60 11.79 -2.61 0.60
CA THR A 60 10.41 -2.78 1.07
C THR A 60 10.37 -3.37 2.47
N TRP A 61 11.06 -4.49 2.67
CA TRP A 61 11.04 -5.19 3.96
C TRP A 61 11.78 -4.45 5.05
N ARG A 62 12.90 -3.79 4.72
CA ARG A 62 13.59 -2.94 5.69
C ARG A 62 12.72 -1.77 6.14
N SER A 63 11.93 -1.20 5.23
CA SER A 63 10.99 -0.14 5.58
C SER A 63 9.88 -0.66 6.50
N ALA A 64 9.33 -1.85 6.22
CA ALA A 64 8.34 -2.49 7.08
C ALA A 64 8.87 -2.75 8.50
N GLU A 65 10.11 -3.24 8.65
CA GLU A 65 10.77 -3.38 9.95
C GLU A 65 10.88 -2.05 10.69
N LEU A 66 11.46 -1.03 10.04
CA LEU A 66 11.68 0.27 10.67
C LEU A 66 10.37 0.91 11.13
N ILE A 67 9.29 0.73 10.38
CA ILE A 67 7.96 1.23 10.76
C ILE A 67 7.42 0.51 12.00
N ARG A 68 7.60 -0.82 12.10
CA ARG A 68 7.21 -1.59 13.29
C ARG A 68 8.07 -1.26 14.50
N GLU A 69 9.38 -1.11 14.31
CA GLU A 69 10.31 -0.70 15.38
C GLU A 69 9.97 0.70 15.90
N ALA A 70 9.68 1.63 15.00
CA ALA A 70 9.33 3.00 15.34
C ALA A 70 7.99 3.10 16.08
N SER A 71 7.03 2.22 15.79
CA SER A 71 5.73 2.23 16.46
C SER A 71 5.85 1.85 17.94
N GLY A 72 6.63 0.82 18.28
CA GLY A 72 6.72 0.35 19.67
C GLY A 72 5.44 -0.32 20.18
N TRP A 73 4.51 -0.70 19.30
CA TRP A 73 3.34 -1.54 19.61
C TRP A 73 3.11 -2.58 18.49
N ASP A 74 2.12 -3.45 18.71
CA ASP A 74 1.75 -4.46 17.72
C ASP A 74 1.06 -3.80 16.52
N LEU A 75 1.86 -3.48 15.50
CA LEU A 75 1.44 -2.84 14.26
C LEU A 75 1.40 -3.86 13.15
N LEU A 76 0.25 -3.99 12.48
CA LEU A 76 0.13 -4.77 11.26
C LEU A 76 0.74 -3.99 10.09
N VAL A 77 1.53 -4.66 9.27
CA VAL A 77 2.05 -4.10 8.02
C VAL A 77 1.57 -4.96 6.85
N ALA A 78 0.91 -4.32 5.88
CA ALA A 78 0.57 -4.92 4.61
C ALA A 78 1.38 -4.28 3.49
N VAL A 79 1.79 -5.08 2.51
CA VAL A 79 2.54 -4.61 1.35
C VAL A 79 1.77 -4.94 0.07
N ILE A 80 1.46 -3.91 -0.70
CA ILE A 80 0.91 -4.01 -2.05
C ILE A 80 2.09 -4.28 -2.99
N ALA A 81 2.05 -5.41 -3.69
CA ALA A 81 3.07 -5.79 -4.65
C ALA A 81 2.42 -6.23 -5.96
N GLU A 82 3.02 -5.79 -7.07
CA GLU A 82 2.68 -6.25 -8.41
C GLU A 82 3.41 -7.57 -8.68
N ASP A 83 2.67 -8.60 -9.10
CA ASP A 83 3.18 -9.96 -9.38
C ASP A 83 4.23 -10.47 -8.37
N PRO A 84 3.91 -10.52 -7.06
CA PRO A 84 4.85 -11.04 -6.06
C PRO A 84 5.19 -12.50 -6.33
N ASP A 85 6.48 -12.82 -6.36
CA ASP A 85 6.97 -14.18 -6.50
C ASP A 85 7.04 -14.92 -5.16
N GLU A 86 7.36 -16.21 -5.20
CA GLU A 86 7.48 -17.05 -4.00
C GLU A 86 8.52 -16.49 -3.00
N ALA A 87 9.62 -15.92 -3.50
CA ALA A 87 10.65 -15.32 -2.67
C ALA A 87 10.14 -14.09 -1.92
N PHE A 88 9.28 -13.29 -2.56
CA PHE A 88 8.62 -12.13 -1.96
C PHE A 88 7.66 -12.57 -0.85
N PHE A 89 6.84 -13.59 -1.09
CA PHE A 89 5.96 -14.14 -0.04
C PHE A 89 6.74 -14.75 1.12
N ALA A 90 7.84 -15.47 0.84
CA ALA A 90 8.70 -16.04 1.88
C ALA A 90 9.36 -14.93 2.73
N ALA A 91 9.76 -13.83 2.11
CA ALA A 91 10.26 -12.66 2.83
C ALA A 91 9.15 -12.04 3.70
N ALA A 92 7.95 -11.81 3.15
CA ALA A 92 6.83 -11.25 3.89
C ALA A 92 6.53 -12.03 5.18
N GLN A 93 6.54 -13.36 5.13
CA GLN A 93 6.35 -14.22 6.30
C GLN A 93 7.43 -14.02 7.37
N ARG A 94 8.70 -13.90 6.97
CA ARG A 94 9.81 -13.64 7.90
C ARG A 94 9.64 -12.31 8.64
N PHE A 95 9.10 -11.31 7.97
CA PHE A 95 8.87 -9.98 8.54
C PHE A 95 7.49 -9.82 9.19
N GLY A 96 6.68 -10.88 9.23
CA GLY A 96 5.32 -10.85 9.78
C GLY A 96 4.40 -9.85 9.07
N ALA A 97 4.61 -9.64 7.77
CA ALA A 97 3.85 -8.72 6.95
C ALA A 97 2.85 -9.48 6.06
N ALA A 98 1.68 -8.88 5.84
CA ALA A 98 0.73 -9.35 4.84
C ALA A 98 1.14 -8.88 3.45
N VAL A 99 0.83 -9.66 2.41
CA VAL A 99 1.01 -9.26 1.00
C VAL A 99 -0.36 -9.12 0.36
N ILE A 100 -0.58 -7.99 -0.30
CA ILE A 100 -1.73 -7.73 -1.15
C ILE A 100 -1.20 -7.80 -2.58
N GLY A 101 -1.37 -8.95 -3.22
CA GLY A 101 -0.96 -9.14 -4.61
C GLY A 101 -1.91 -8.41 -5.54
N VAL A 102 -1.36 -7.58 -6.42
CA VAL A 102 -2.11 -6.97 -7.52
C VAL A 102 -1.69 -7.69 -8.80
N PRO A 103 -2.61 -8.43 -9.46
CA PRO A 103 -2.28 -9.04 -10.73
C PRO A 103 -1.96 -7.95 -11.76
N LEU A 104 -0.99 -8.18 -12.65
CA LEU A 104 -0.86 -7.35 -13.85
C LEU A 104 -2.14 -7.47 -14.68
N GLY A 105 -3.06 -6.53 -14.46
CA GLY A 105 -4.06 -6.21 -15.45
C GLY A 105 -3.31 -5.66 -16.65
N VAL A 106 -3.12 -6.49 -17.68
CA VAL A 106 -3.00 -5.93 -19.02
C VAL A 106 -4.33 -5.20 -19.21
N ALA A 107 -4.35 -3.89 -19.01
CA ALA A 107 -5.36 -3.08 -19.63
C ALA A 107 -5.11 -3.30 -21.13
N GLU A 108 -5.81 -4.27 -21.73
CA GLU A 108 -6.04 -4.20 -23.16
C GLU A 108 -6.52 -2.78 -23.41
N PRO A 109 -5.86 -2.03 -24.31
CA PRO A 109 -6.29 -0.68 -24.63
C PRO A 109 -7.75 -0.81 -25.00
N THR A 110 -8.62 -0.34 -24.11
CA THR A 110 -10.03 -0.28 -24.42
C THR A 110 -10.07 0.70 -25.56
N ASP A 111 -10.44 0.23 -26.75
CA ASP A 111 -10.69 1.07 -27.90
C ASP A 111 -11.63 2.18 -27.44
N LEU A 112 -11.06 3.32 -27.06
CA LEU A 112 -11.77 4.56 -26.93
C LEU A 112 -12.13 4.90 -28.36
N GLU A 113 -13.24 4.31 -28.85
CA GLU A 113 -13.88 4.84 -30.03
C GLU A 113 -14.08 6.33 -29.77
N PRO A 114 -13.52 7.21 -30.62
CA PRO A 114 -13.75 8.63 -30.47
C PRO A 114 -15.25 8.81 -30.58
N THR A 115 -15.90 9.11 -29.45
CA THR A 115 -17.28 9.55 -29.47
C THR A 115 -17.27 10.85 -30.25
N ALA A 116 -17.64 10.76 -31.53
CA ALA A 116 -17.88 11.91 -32.37
C ALA A 116 -18.92 12.76 -31.66
N LEU A 117 -18.48 13.91 -31.15
CA LEU A 117 -19.39 14.98 -30.75
C LEU A 117 -20.16 15.37 -32.01
N SER A 118 -21.40 14.89 -32.09
CA SER A 118 -22.42 15.33 -33.04
C SER A 118 -23.39 16.25 -32.31
#